data_AF-A0AAY4DZR1-F1
#
_entry.id   AF-A0AAY4DZR1-F1
#
_cell.length_a   1.000
_cell.length_b   1.000
_cell.length_c   1.000
_cell.angle_alpha   90.00
_cell.angle_beta   90.00
_cell.angle_gamma   90.00
#
_symmetry.space_group_name_H-M   'P 1'
#
loop_
_entity.id
_entity.type
_entity.pdbx_description
1 polymer ?
#
loop_
_entity_poly.entity_id
_entity_poly.type
_entity_poly.pdbx_seq_one_letter_code
_entity_poly.pdbx_strand_id
1 'polypeptide(L)'
;MLPNPVFFHLPDMELRCKLRETEEALQKAAQYGLELLDDQLTLQNKLEEQRIEMTNALEALEQEKYSLHKEVELKTRMMESLKLDFDAMKKQYEQKLELLESEQGRRHAVELSDCRNKNEQMKAERDKAQLAERQLRHKLELQSQALSNKTEELRALTERAHETMSSEIMEMEAQRMELESHVVSLQQELQENQYKEQQLQLSNSSLQRHVQQLSEEKEEREREAVSYFNALEKAREDKQDLQIQLDQVLQKAQDVNGKGNSLFAEVEDKRAAMERQLISMKVQYQSLQKQHAFSRQELHRMKSQIAIMLRIQGVAANKEQMERLQNLLSEKNSEIEALAAKVQQLESEVEIEFHDETYYIDLLKMKLSNSEKAAEQLKHELSLQRMKAISEGQRVLEMERKLFAVQQILKQTQSANLNLQIKVDELQMKYEPQELSTERVQKRRREKLPVGNATEGPQPSTKEPPSKKLELPEGVKAGTEPQAPASAEERPPVAPLLPVSATASNTSLPHESKRICISEEPPVIIPNPPRSVPSSSASSCKPYTLLWHCGQIFPVPGLC
;
A
#
# COMPACT_ATOMS: atom_id res chain seq x y z
N MET A 1 26.74 -81.35 -126.97
CA MET A 1 26.93 -81.86 -125.60
C MET A 1 26.71 -80.72 -124.63
N LEU A 2 25.94 -80.92 -123.56
CA LEU A 2 25.96 -80.03 -122.38
C LEU A 2 27.29 -80.26 -121.62
N PRO A 3 27.78 -79.28 -120.84
CA PRO A 3 27.34 -79.24 -119.44
C PRO A 3 26.95 -77.83 -118.92
N ASN A 4 25.86 -77.81 -118.15
CA ASN A 4 25.59 -77.02 -116.94
C ASN A 4 26.08 -75.56 -116.81
N PRO A 5 25.17 -74.56 -116.82
CA PRO A 5 25.43 -73.22 -116.28
C PRO A 5 25.34 -73.25 -114.73
N VAL A 6 26.41 -73.65 -114.07
CA VAL A 6 26.54 -73.66 -112.59
C VAL A 6 27.90 -73.06 -112.20
N PHE A 7 28.02 -72.48 -111.00
CA PHE A 7 29.21 -71.79 -110.46
C PHE A 7 29.52 -70.36 -111.00
N PHE A 8 28.50 -69.50 -111.15
CA PHE A 8 28.72 -68.03 -111.15
C PHE A 8 27.83 -67.20 -110.21
N HIS A 9 26.85 -67.79 -109.52
CA HIS A 9 25.96 -67.05 -108.59
C HIS A 9 26.20 -67.27 -107.08
N LEU A 10 27.01 -68.25 -106.66
CA LEU A 10 27.28 -68.46 -105.22
C LEU A 10 27.96 -67.25 -104.55
N PRO A 11 29.07 -66.69 -105.10
CA PRO A 11 29.78 -65.59 -104.42
C PRO A 11 28.92 -64.33 -104.26
N ASP A 12 28.16 -63.96 -105.29
CA ASP A 12 27.26 -62.80 -105.30
C ASP A 12 26.11 -62.95 -104.29
N MET A 13 25.52 -64.15 -104.17
CA MET A 13 24.47 -64.41 -103.17
C MET A 13 25.02 -64.42 -101.73
N GLU A 14 26.20 -64.99 -101.49
CA GLU A 14 26.85 -64.90 -100.18
C GLU A 14 27.19 -63.46 -99.78
N LEU A 15 27.70 -62.66 -100.71
CA LEU A 15 27.98 -61.23 -100.49
C LEU A 15 26.69 -60.45 -100.16
N ARG A 16 25.58 -60.73 -100.85
CA ARG A 16 24.28 -60.07 -100.58
C ARG A 16 23.66 -60.46 -99.25
N CYS A 17 23.82 -61.72 -98.81
CA CYS A 17 23.38 -62.13 -97.48
C CYS A 17 24.22 -61.45 -96.39
N LYS A 18 25.57 -61.50 -96.50
CA LYS A 18 26.48 -60.86 -95.55
C LYS A 18 26.28 -59.34 -95.49
N LEU A 19 26.03 -58.69 -96.63
CA LEU A 19 25.69 -57.26 -96.68
C LEU A 19 24.41 -56.97 -95.88
N ARG A 20 23.32 -57.73 -96.12
CA ARG A 20 22.06 -57.57 -95.39
C ARG A 20 22.22 -57.83 -93.89
N GLU A 21 22.97 -58.86 -93.51
CA GLU A 21 23.29 -59.15 -92.11
C GLU A 21 24.04 -57.98 -91.45
N THR A 22 24.98 -57.35 -92.15
CA THR A 22 25.66 -56.13 -91.65
C THR A 22 24.77 -54.90 -91.64
N GLU A 23 23.86 -54.73 -92.59
CA GLU A 23 22.87 -53.64 -92.61
C GLU A 23 21.86 -53.78 -91.48
N GLU A 24 21.35 -54.99 -91.23
CA GLU A 24 20.48 -55.29 -90.09
C GLU A 24 21.20 -55.11 -88.75
N ALA A 25 22.47 -55.52 -88.64
CA ALA A 25 23.27 -55.30 -87.43
C ALA A 25 23.53 -53.81 -87.19
N LEU A 26 23.79 -53.04 -88.25
CA LEU A 26 23.99 -51.58 -88.19
C LEU A 26 22.67 -50.86 -87.83
N GLN A 27 21.53 -51.31 -88.37
CA GLN A 27 20.21 -50.79 -87.98
C GLN A 27 19.90 -51.07 -86.51
N LYS A 28 20.15 -52.29 -86.02
CA LYS A 28 19.99 -52.65 -84.60
C LYS A 28 20.92 -51.84 -83.69
N ALA A 29 22.18 -51.64 -84.10
CA ALA A 29 23.12 -50.78 -83.37
C ALA A 29 22.70 -49.30 -83.35
N ALA A 30 22.13 -48.79 -84.46
CA ALA A 30 21.57 -47.43 -84.51
C ALA A 30 20.29 -47.29 -83.68
N GLN A 31 19.46 -48.33 -83.60
CA GLN A 31 18.28 -48.39 -82.72
C GLN A 31 18.68 -48.35 -81.24
N TYR A 32 19.58 -49.23 -80.80
CA TYR A 32 20.10 -49.19 -79.42
C TYR A 32 20.84 -47.87 -79.10
N GLY A 33 21.52 -47.28 -80.09
CA GLY A 33 22.15 -45.96 -79.95
C GLY A 33 21.15 -44.81 -79.80
N LEU A 34 19.97 -44.92 -80.40
CA LEU A 34 18.86 -43.97 -80.24
C LEU A 34 18.13 -44.17 -78.91
N GLU A 35 17.81 -45.43 -78.56
CA GLU A 35 17.20 -45.78 -77.27
C GLU A 35 18.06 -45.30 -76.09
N LEU A 36 19.39 -45.48 -76.15
CA LEU A 36 20.32 -44.97 -75.14
C LEU A 36 20.38 -43.43 -75.10
N LEU A 37 20.19 -42.76 -76.24
CA LEU A 37 20.13 -41.30 -76.30
C LEU A 37 18.85 -40.77 -75.67
N ASP A 38 17.71 -41.41 -75.92
CA ASP A 38 16.42 -41.08 -75.34
C ASP A 38 16.40 -41.36 -73.82
N ASP A 39 16.95 -42.49 -73.37
CA ASP A 39 17.16 -42.79 -71.95
C ASP A 39 18.05 -41.72 -71.28
N GLN A 40 19.18 -41.37 -71.91
CA GLN A 40 20.06 -40.30 -71.42
C GLN A 40 19.33 -38.95 -71.35
N LEU A 41 18.47 -38.63 -72.31
CA LEU A 41 17.68 -37.40 -72.33
C LEU A 41 16.60 -37.39 -71.23
N THR A 42 15.89 -38.51 -71.00
CA THR A 42 14.92 -38.56 -69.88
C THR A 42 15.59 -38.50 -68.52
N LEU A 43 16.80 -39.06 -68.37
CA LEU A 43 17.60 -38.94 -67.15
C LEU A 43 18.10 -37.51 -66.93
N GLN A 44 18.52 -36.81 -67.99
CA GLN A 44 18.90 -35.40 -67.93
C GLN A 44 17.71 -34.51 -67.55
N ASN A 45 16.53 -34.73 -68.14
CA ASN A 45 15.32 -33.98 -67.79
C ASN A 45 14.95 -34.16 -66.32
N LYS A 46 14.88 -35.41 -65.81
CA LYS A 46 14.59 -35.70 -64.39
C LYS A 46 15.60 -35.07 -63.43
N LEU A 47 16.87 -35.03 -63.81
CA LEU A 47 17.93 -34.42 -63.00
C LEU A 47 17.81 -32.89 -62.98
N GLU A 48 17.37 -32.26 -64.07
CA GLU A 48 17.12 -30.82 -64.13
C GLU A 48 15.79 -30.44 -63.43
N GLU A 49 14.75 -31.27 -63.53
CA GLU A 49 13.51 -31.15 -62.73
C GLU A 49 13.85 -31.15 -61.23
N GLN A 50 14.63 -32.13 -60.75
CA GLN A 50 15.09 -32.19 -59.35
C GLN A 50 15.94 -30.98 -58.94
N ARG A 51 16.76 -30.41 -59.84
CA ARG A 51 17.51 -29.18 -59.58
C ARG A 51 16.60 -27.97 -59.43
N ILE A 52 15.59 -27.84 -60.29
CA ILE A 52 14.59 -26.77 -60.22
C ILE A 52 13.80 -26.88 -58.91
N GLU A 53 13.32 -28.07 -58.56
CA GLU A 53 12.64 -28.33 -57.28
C GLU A 53 13.51 -27.98 -56.07
N MET A 54 14.77 -28.44 -56.05
CA MET A 54 15.73 -28.09 -54.98
C MET A 54 16.01 -26.59 -54.90
N THR A 55 16.13 -25.91 -56.04
CA THR A 55 16.40 -24.46 -56.09
C THR A 55 15.20 -23.67 -55.56
N ASN A 56 13.99 -24.00 -56.02
CA ASN A 56 12.74 -23.42 -55.53
C ASN A 56 12.56 -23.62 -54.02
N ALA A 57 12.89 -24.81 -53.51
CA ALA A 57 12.83 -25.12 -52.08
C ALA A 57 13.86 -24.31 -51.25
N LEU A 58 15.08 -24.12 -51.77
CA LEU A 58 16.09 -23.26 -51.14
C LEU A 58 15.65 -21.79 -51.13
N GLU A 59 15.14 -21.27 -52.25
CA GLU A 59 14.64 -19.90 -52.34
C GLU A 59 13.46 -19.64 -51.37
N ALA A 60 12.54 -20.60 -51.24
CA ALA A 60 11.44 -20.52 -50.28
C ALA A 60 11.94 -20.49 -48.82
N LEU A 61 12.85 -21.40 -48.46
CA LEU A 61 13.43 -21.45 -47.11
C LEU A 61 14.27 -20.20 -46.77
N GLU A 62 14.95 -19.60 -47.75
CA GLU A 62 15.62 -18.32 -47.55
C GLU A 62 14.62 -17.18 -47.33
N GLN A 63 13.54 -17.11 -48.12
CA GLN A 63 12.47 -16.11 -47.95
C GLN A 63 11.81 -16.22 -46.57
N GLU A 64 11.46 -17.43 -46.14
CA GLU A 64 10.92 -17.69 -44.80
C GLU A 64 11.90 -17.27 -43.69
N LYS A 65 13.17 -17.65 -43.81
CA LYS A 65 14.24 -17.25 -42.88
C LYS A 65 14.37 -15.73 -42.77
N TYR A 66 14.38 -14.99 -43.89
CA TYR A 66 14.44 -13.53 -43.87
C TYR A 66 13.17 -12.88 -43.31
N SER A 67 12.01 -13.50 -43.50
CA SER A 67 10.72 -13.05 -42.94
C SER A 67 10.72 -13.20 -41.41
N LEU A 68 10.97 -14.43 -40.93
CA LEU A 68 11.01 -14.77 -39.50
C LEU A 68 12.09 -13.97 -38.77
N HIS A 69 13.25 -13.73 -39.38
CA HIS A 69 14.30 -12.92 -38.77
C HIS A 69 13.83 -11.47 -38.50
N LYS A 70 13.16 -10.82 -39.47
CA LYS A 70 12.57 -9.49 -39.29
C LYS A 70 11.46 -9.48 -38.24
N GLU A 71 10.63 -10.52 -38.21
CA GLU A 71 9.57 -10.66 -37.21
C GLU A 71 10.15 -10.78 -35.78
N VAL A 72 11.22 -11.56 -35.61
CA VAL A 72 11.95 -11.69 -34.34
C VAL A 72 12.63 -10.37 -33.94
N GLU A 73 13.23 -9.63 -34.86
CA GLU A 73 13.77 -8.30 -34.55
C GLU A 73 12.68 -7.33 -34.08
N LEU A 74 11.53 -7.29 -34.76
CA LEU A 74 10.41 -6.42 -34.41
C LEU A 74 9.84 -6.79 -33.03
N LYS A 75 9.65 -8.09 -32.76
CA LYS A 75 9.21 -8.59 -31.45
C LYS A 75 10.23 -8.25 -30.34
N THR A 76 11.53 -8.35 -30.61
CA THR A 76 12.58 -7.93 -29.66
C THR A 76 12.49 -6.44 -29.35
N ARG A 77 12.40 -5.57 -30.36
CA ARG A 77 12.25 -4.10 -30.17
C ARG A 77 10.98 -3.73 -29.40
N MET A 78 9.86 -4.40 -29.67
CA MET A 78 8.61 -4.21 -28.91
C MET A 78 8.76 -4.66 -27.45
N MET A 79 9.40 -5.80 -27.20
CA MET A 79 9.69 -6.28 -25.83
C MET A 79 10.69 -5.37 -25.09
N GLU A 80 11.59 -4.69 -25.79
CA GLU A 80 12.48 -3.67 -25.21
C GLU A 80 11.71 -2.40 -24.82
N SER A 81 10.82 -1.90 -25.69
CA SER A 81 9.93 -0.77 -25.35
C SER A 81 9.09 -1.08 -24.11
N LEU A 82 8.40 -2.23 -24.09
CA LEU A 82 7.54 -2.62 -22.96
C LEU A 82 8.30 -2.81 -21.64
N LYS A 83 9.59 -3.19 -21.68
CA LYS A 83 10.46 -3.21 -20.49
C LYS A 83 10.77 -1.80 -20.01
N LEU A 84 11.10 -0.87 -20.91
CA LEU A 84 11.35 0.53 -20.56
C LEU A 84 10.10 1.20 -19.97
N ASP A 85 8.93 0.93 -20.54
CA ASP A 85 7.64 1.41 -20.02
C ASP A 85 7.35 0.82 -18.63
N PHE A 86 7.59 -0.47 -18.44
CA PHE A 86 7.45 -1.14 -17.13
C PHE A 86 8.41 -0.56 -16.08
N ASP A 87 9.69 -0.40 -16.41
CA ASP A 87 10.70 0.16 -15.50
C ASP A 87 10.43 1.64 -15.18
N ALA A 88 9.89 2.41 -16.12
CA ALA A 88 9.45 3.79 -15.89
C ALA A 88 8.23 3.83 -14.94
N MET A 89 7.23 3.00 -15.16
CA MET A 89 6.06 2.89 -14.28
C MET A 89 6.46 2.41 -12.88
N LYS A 90 7.35 1.43 -12.77
CA LYS A 90 7.89 0.93 -11.50
C LYS A 90 8.57 2.06 -10.72
N LYS A 91 9.49 2.80 -11.34
CA LYS A 91 10.16 3.97 -10.72
C LYS A 91 9.18 5.04 -10.26
N GLN A 92 8.11 5.30 -11.02
CA GLN A 92 7.06 6.23 -10.61
C GLN A 92 6.27 5.75 -9.38
N TYR A 93 6.06 4.44 -9.21
CA TYR A 93 5.43 3.90 -8.00
C TYR A 93 6.37 3.92 -6.80
N GLU A 94 7.65 3.59 -7.00
CA GLU A 94 8.69 3.66 -5.97
C GLU A 94 8.83 5.10 -5.42
N GLN A 95 8.92 6.10 -6.31
CA GLN A 95 8.98 7.53 -5.93
C GLN A 95 7.71 8.02 -5.21
N LYS A 96 6.52 7.53 -5.59
CA LYS A 96 5.26 7.88 -4.91
C LYS A 96 5.18 7.25 -3.52
N LEU A 97 5.71 6.03 -3.34
CA LEU A 97 5.77 5.36 -2.05
C LEU A 97 6.74 6.09 -1.10
N GLU A 98 7.96 6.36 -1.56
CA GLU A 98 8.98 7.09 -0.79
C GLU A 98 8.49 8.49 -0.35
N LEU A 99 7.80 9.22 -1.23
CA LEU A 99 7.19 10.51 -0.89
C LEU A 99 6.12 10.37 0.21
N LEU A 100 5.22 9.40 0.10
CA LEU A 100 4.15 9.16 1.09
C LEU A 100 4.72 8.72 2.44
N GLU A 101 5.70 7.82 2.45
CA GLU A 101 6.39 7.36 3.66
C GLU A 101 7.15 8.52 4.33
N SER A 102 7.85 9.36 3.57
CA SER A 102 8.53 10.56 4.06
C SER A 102 7.55 11.58 4.65
N GLU A 103 6.45 11.89 3.94
CA GLU A 103 5.40 12.77 4.48
C GLU A 103 4.72 12.20 5.73
N GLN A 104 4.53 10.88 5.80
CA GLN A 104 3.91 10.23 6.97
C GLN A 104 4.88 10.22 8.16
N GLY A 105 6.16 9.88 7.94
CA GLY A 105 7.21 9.99 8.95
C GLY A 105 7.33 11.41 9.50
N ARG A 106 7.29 12.43 8.63
CA ARG A 106 7.29 13.84 9.04
C ARG A 106 6.03 14.23 9.83
N ARG A 107 4.85 13.73 9.46
CA ARG A 107 3.59 13.93 10.21
C ARG A 107 3.69 13.33 11.62
N HIS A 108 4.03 12.05 11.72
CA HIS A 108 4.20 11.37 13.00
C HIS A 108 5.27 12.03 13.88
N ALA A 109 6.39 12.49 13.31
CA ALA A 109 7.43 13.19 14.06
C ALA A 109 6.92 14.51 14.68
N VAL A 110 6.15 15.29 13.93
CA VAL A 110 5.50 16.51 14.45
C VAL A 110 4.49 16.15 15.54
N GLU A 111 3.59 15.20 15.30
CA GLU A 111 2.57 14.75 16.26
C GLU A 111 3.18 14.22 17.57
N LEU A 112 4.28 13.46 17.49
CA LEU A 112 5.04 12.99 18.65
C LEU A 112 5.72 14.14 19.41
N SER A 113 6.27 15.14 18.70
CA SER A 113 6.85 16.33 19.34
C SER A 113 5.78 17.15 20.05
N ASP A 114 4.61 17.34 19.43
CA ASP A 114 3.46 18.03 19.99
C ASP A 114 2.93 17.32 21.25
N CYS A 115 2.84 16.00 21.21
CA CYS A 115 2.42 15.19 22.36
C CYS A 115 3.46 15.23 23.49
N ARG A 116 4.77 15.21 23.16
CA ARG A 116 5.86 15.36 24.14
C ARG A 116 5.79 16.72 24.83
N ASN A 117 5.72 17.81 24.05
CA ASN A 117 5.63 19.18 24.54
C ASN A 117 4.43 19.38 25.48
N LYS A 118 3.24 18.88 25.11
CA LYS A 118 2.04 18.92 25.95
C LYS A 118 2.23 18.10 27.24
N ASN A 119 2.85 16.93 27.17
CA ASN A 119 3.12 16.08 28.33
C ASN A 119 4.08 16.77 29.33
N GLU A 120 5.10 17.45 28.83
CA GLU A 120 6.06 18.23 29.64
C GLU A 120 5.42 19.48 30.26
N GLN A 121 4.56 20.19 29.53
CA GLN A 121 3.75 21.29 30.07
C GLN A 121 2.84 20.82 31.21
N MET A 122 2.06 19.75 31.01
CA MET A 122 1.18 19.19 32.04
C MET A 122 1.95 18.69 33.27
N LYS A 123 3.17 18.17 33.11
CA LYS A 123 4.08 17.84 34.23
C LYS A 123 4.50 19.08 35.01
N ALA A 124 4.95 20.13 34.32
CA ALA A 124 5.36 21.38 34.96
C ALA A 124 4.20 22.07 35.72
N GLU A 125 2.98 22.03 35.16
CA GLU A 125 1.78 22.53 35.83
C GLU A 125 1.41 21.69 37.06
N ARG A 126 1.46 20.35 36.96
CA ARG A 126 1.28 19.43 38.10
C ARG A 126 2.28 19.72 39.22
N ASP A 127 3.55 19.89 38.89
CA ASP A 127 4.62 20.06 39.88
C ASP A 127 4.53 21.43 40.57
N LYS A 128 4.13 22.47 39.82
CA LYS A 128 3.78 23.79 40.37
C LYS A 128 2.56 23.72 41.29
N ALA A 129 1.52 22.96 40.93
CA ALA A 129 0.33 22.77 41.77
C ALA A 129 0.67 22.01 43.07
N GLN A 130 1.47 20.93 42.99
CA GLN A 130 1.95 20.21 44.17
C GLN A 130 2.83 21.07 45.08
N LEU A 131 3.65 21.96 44.53
CA LEU A 131 4.45 22.89 45.34
C LEU A 131 3.55 23.88 46.10
N ALA A 132 2.54 24.45 45.44
CA ALA A 132 1.54 25.31 46.09
C ALA A 132 0.74 24.55 47.17
N GLU A 133 0.35 23.29 46.90
CA GLU A 133 -0.31 22.42 47.88
C GLU A 133 0.55 22.19 49.12
N ARG A 134 1.84 21.84 48.97
CA ARG A 134 2.78 21.67 50.08
C ARG A 134 2.91 22.95 50.91
N GLN A 135 3.05 24.11 50.25
CA GLN A 135 3.15 25.42 50.91
C GLN A 135 1.88 25.79 51.68
N LEU A 136 0.69 25.46 51.16
CA LEU A 136 -0.58 25.70 51.86
C LEU A 136 -0.79 24.74 53.03
N ARG A 137 -0.43 23.45 52.89
CA ARG A 137 -0.48 22.47 53.98
C ARG A 137 0.41 22.87 55.15
N HIS A 138 1.66 23.27 54.89
CA HIS A 138 2.56 23.71 55.96
C HIS A 138 2.06 24.99 56.66
N LYS A 139 1.49 25.95 55.93
CA LYS A 139 0.85 27.14 56.55
C LYS A 139 -0.34 26.77 57.43
N LEU A 140 -1.17 25.81 57.00
CA LEU A 140 -2.28 25.28 57.79
C LEU A 140 -1.77 24.57 59.07
N GLU A 141 -0.69 23.79 58.95
CA GLU A 141 -0.06 23.08 60.06
C GLU A 141 0.52 24.03 61.11
N LEU A 142 1.26 25.06 60.70
CA LEU A 142 1.74 26.13 61.60
C LEU A 142 0.57 26.86 62.29
N GLN A 143 -0.53 27.15 61.57
CA GLN A 143 -1.72 27.76 62.16
C GLN A 143 -2.41 26.82 63.16
N SER A 144 -2.47 25.52 62.86
CA SER A 144 -3.04 24.51 63.76
C SER A 144 -2.20 24.33 65.03
N GLN A 145 -0.87 24.36 64.92
CA GLN A 145 0.05 24.33 66.06
C GLN A 145 -0.10 25.60 66.91
N ALA A 146 -0.12 26.78 66.30
CA ALA A 146 -0.33 28.04 67.01
C ALA A 146 -1.68 28.09 67.76
N LEU A 147 -2.74 27.49 67.19
CA LEU A 147 -4.03 27.33 67.87
C LEU A 147 -3.94 26.33 69.03
N SER A 148 -3.29 25.17 68.84
CA SER A 148 -3.08 24.17 69.91
C SER A 148 -2.39 24.82 71.11
N ASN A 149 -1.22 25.44 70.88
CA ASN A 149 -0.44 26.13 71.90
C ASN A 149 -1.27 27.17 72.65
N LYS A 150 -2.09 27.97 71.95
CA LYS A 150 -2.97 28.97 72.58
C LYS A 150 -4.12 28.33 73.39
N THR A 151 -4.66 27.17 72.99
CA THR A 151 -5.62 26.43 73.83
C THR A 151 -4.95 25.76 75.04
N GLU A 152 -3.69 25.37 74.93
CA GLU A 152 -2.88 24.81 76.01
C GLU A 152 -2.45 25.90 77.01
N GLU A 153 -2.05 27.08 76.55
CA GLU A 153 -1.84 28.27 77.38
C GLU A 153 -3.08 28.65 78.17
N LEU A 154 -4.26 28.68 77.53
CA LEU A 154 -5.54 28.98 78.21
C LEU A 154 -5.90 27.90 79.25
N ARG A 155 -5.63 26.62 78.95
CA ARG A 155 -5.82 25.53 79.92
C ARG A 155 -4.88 25.69 81.11
N ALA A 156 -3.59 25.88 80.86
CA ALA A 156 -2.57 26.03 81.90
C ALA A 156 -2.73 27.34 82.71
N LEU A 157 -3.29 28.42 82.14
CA LEU A 157 -3.69 29.61 82.90
C LEU A 157 -4.90 29.33 83.81
N THR A 158 -5.84 28.51 83.34
CA THR A 158 -6.98 28.06 84.16
C THR A 158 -6.51 27.16 85.29
N GLU A 159 -5.59 26.24 85.03
CA GLU A 159 -4.98 25.35 86.02
C GLU A 159 -4.16 26.15 87.05
N ARG A 160 -3.25 27.04 86.61
CA ARG A 160 -2.48 27.91 87.54
C ARG A 160 -3.36 28.76 88.45
N ALA A 161 -4.51 29.25 87.99
CA ALA A 161 -5.44 30.00 88.82
C ALA A 161 -6.00 29.20 90.02
N HIS A 162 -5.87 27.86 90.01
CA HIS A 162 -6.15 26.98 91.14
C HIS A 162 -4.90 26.59 91.96
N GLU A 163 -3.69 26.87 91.45
CA GLU A 163 -2.40 26.42 92.00
C GLU A 163 -1.52 27.54 92.60
N THR A 164 -1.86 28.82 92.42
CA THR A 164 -1.02 29.99 92.79
C THR A 164 -0.76 30.18 94.29
N MET A 165 0.06 29.29 94.88
CA MET A 165 0.63 29.37 96.24
C MET A 165 2.07 28.82 96.32
N SER A 166 2.88 28.91 95.25
CA SER A 166 4.31 28.53 95.29
C SER A 166 5.18 29.41 94.40
N SER A 167 6.36 29.80 94.91
CA SER A 167 7.34 30.62 94.18
C SER A 167 8.35 29.78 93.39
N GLU A 168 8.66 28.57 93.83
CA GLU A 168 9.61 27.66 93.16
C GLU A 168 9.07 27.17 91.81
N ILE A 169 7.73 27.06 91.70
CA ILE A 169 7.06 26.76 90.44
C ILE A 169 7.37 27.87 89.42
N MET A 170 7.22 29.15 89.78
CA MET A 170 7.46 30.27 88.83
C MET A 170 8.87 30.29 88.24
N GLU A 171 9.90 29.93 89.01
CA GLU A 171 11.29 29.89 88.53
C GLU A 171 11.52 28.70 87.59
N MET A 172 10.99 27.51 87.92
CA MET A 172 11.01 26.36 87.03
C MET A 172 10.21 26.60 85.74
N GLU A 173 9.13 27.38 85.80
CA GLU A 173 8.33 27.73 84.62
C GLU A 173 9.01 28.77 83.71
N ALA A 174 9.80 29.70 84.27
CA ALA A 174 10.64 30.59 83.48
C ALA A 174 11.69 29.80 82.69
N GLN A 175 12.42 28.89 83.35
CA GLN A 175 13.40 28.01 82.70
C GLN A 175 12.76 27.10 81.65
N ARG A 176 11.55 26.59 81.92
CA ARG A 176 10.79 25.80 80.93
C ARG A 176 10.44 26.65 79.70
N MET A 177 9.99 27.88 79.89
CA MET A 177 9.64 28.81 78.80
C MET A 177 10.86 29.22 77.95
N GLU A 178 12.03 29.40 78.56
CA GLU A 178 13.29 29.65 77.83
C GLU A 178 13.69 28.44 76.97
N LEU A 179 13.61 27.22 77.52
CA LEU A 179 13.89 25.99 76.77
C LEU A 179 12.85 25.74 75.66
N GLU A 180 11.57 25.98 75.91
CA GLU A 180 10.50 25.96 74.90
C GLU A 180 10.81 26.95 73.76
N SER A 181 11.25 28.18 74.09
CA SER A 181 11.67 29.19 73.10
C SER A 181 12.89 28.73 72.28
N HIS A 182 13.88 28.09 72.91
CA HIS A 182 15.04 27.54 72.19
C HIS A 182 14.66 26.38 71.26
N VAL A 183 13.75 25.49 71.68
CA VAL A 183 13.22 24.41 70.82
C VAL A 183 12.49 24.98 69.61
N VAL A 184 11.65 26.00 69.78
CA VAL A 184 10.96 26.68 68.67
C VAL A 184 11.96 27.36 67.71
N SER A 185 13.01 28.01 68.23
CA SER A 185 14.07 28.61 67.40
C SER A 185 14.78 27.56 66.54
N LEU A 186 15.21 26.45 67.15
CA LEU A 186 15.89 25.36 66.44
C LEU A 186 14.98 24.65 65.43
N GLN A 187 13.67 24.56 65.69
CA GLN A 187 12.69 24.06 64.73
C GLN A 187 12.54 25.00 63.52
N GLN A 188 12.55 26.32 63.73
CA GLN A 188 12.52 27.30 62.63
C GLN A 188 13.80 27.24 61.78
N GLU A 189 14.98 27.18 62.40
CA GLU A 189 16.26 27.00 61.70
C GLU A 189 16.30 25.69 60.89
N LEU A 190 15.79 24.59 61.46
CA LEU A 190 15.69 23.30 60.77
C LEU A 190 14.77 23.38 59.54
N GLN A 191 13.60 24.02 59.67
CA GLN A 191 12.67 24.21 58.55
C GLN A 191 13.28 25.11 57.47
N GLU A 192 13.92 26.23 57.84
CA GLU A 192 14.65 27.08 56.90
C GLU A 192 15.71 26.30 56.12
N ASN A 193 16.48 25.44 56.80
CA ASN A 193 17.53 24.65 56.18
C ASN A 193 16.96 23.56 55.25
N GLN A 194 15.82 22.95 55.60
CA GLN A 194 15.08 22.07 54.69
C GLN A 194 14.56 22.80 53.44
N TYR A 195 14.10 24.05 53.56
CA TYR A 195 13.71 24.85 52.39
C TYR A 195 14.90 25.21 51.49
N LYS A 196 16.04 25.60 52.09
CA LYS A 196 17.30 25.85 51.37
C LYS A 196 17.77 24.58 50.65
N GLU A 197 17.67 23.41 51.29
CA GLU A 197 18.00 22.12 50.67
C GLU A 197 17.07 21.80 49.50
N GLN A 198 15.75 21.90 49.66
CA GLN A 198 14.79 21.65 48.57
C GLN A 198 15.01 22.60 47.38
N GLN A 199 15.34 23.87 47.63
CA GLN A 199 15.69 24.82 46.57
C GLN A 199 16.97 24.40 45.82
N LEU A 200 18.00 23.94 46.55
CA LEU A 200 19.24 23.41 45.96
C LEU A 200 18.99 22.11 45.19
N GLN A 201 18.18 21.19 45.69
CA GLN A 201 17.79 19.95 44.99
C GLN A 201 17.07 20.26 43.67
N LEU A 202 16.12 21.21 43.68
CA LEU A 202 15.43 21.65 42.46
C LEU A 202 16.40 22.28 41.45
N SER A 203 17.30 23.16 41.91
CA SER A 203 18.34 23.75 41.07
C SER A 203 19.27 22.69 40.48
N ASN A 204 19.72 21.71 41.29
CA ASN A 204 20.58 20.62 40.87
C ASN A 204 19.88 19.75 39.81
N SER A 205 18.60 19.40 40.00
CA SER A 205 17.79 18.68 38.99
C SER A 205 17.71 19.42 37.64
N SER A 206 17.76 20.77 37.66
CA SER A 206 17.71 21.59 36.44
C SER A 206 19.07 21.71 35.76
N LEU A 207 20.15 21.81 36.54
CA LEU A 207 21.51 21.73 36.02
C LEU A 207 21.79 20.34 35.42
N GLN A 208 21.33 19.27 36.08
CA GLN A 208 21.47 17.90 35.59
C GLN A 208 20.73 17.68 34.26
N ARG A 209 19.49 18.17 34.14
CA ARG A 209 18.75 18.16 32.85
C ARG A 209 19.46 18.98 31.77
N HIS A 210 20.04 20.13 32.10
CA HIS A 210 20.79 20.94 31.14
C HIS A 210 22.10 20.27 30.69
N VAL A 211 22.81 19.58 31.60
CA VAL A 211 23.98 18.76 31.27
C VAL A 211 23.61 17.58 30.36
N GLN A 212 22.45 16.96 30.57
CA GLN A 212 21.94 15.91 29.67
C GLN A 212 21.69 16.46 28.26
N GLN A 213 20.98 17.58 28.14
CA GLN A 213 20.75 18.27 26.85
C GLN A 213 22.06 18.61 26.13
N LEU A 214 23.05 19.15 26.86
CA LEU A 214 24.36 19.47 26.30
C LEU A 214 25.17 18.23 25.89
N SER A 215 24.92 17.06 26.50
CA SER A 215 25.49 15.77 26.05
C SER A 215 24.82 15.31 24.76
N GLU A 216 23.49 15.37 24.69
CA GLU A 216 22.72 15.00 23.49
C GLU A 216 23.09 15.89 22.28
N GLU A 217 23.22 17.22 22.48
CA GLU A 217 23.71 18.16 21.47
C GLU A 217 25.16 17.87 21.05
N LYS A 218 26.04 17.48 21.99
CA LYS A 218 27.42 17.10 21.69
C LYS A 218 27.46 15.83 20.84
N GLU A 219 26.70 14.80 21.22
CA GLU A 219 26.59 13.54 20.48
C GLU A 219 25.96 13.73 19.10
N GLU A 220 25.06 14.71 18.94
CA GLU A 220 24.55 15.13 17.63
C GLU A 220 25.65 15.78 16.78
N ARG A 221 26.41 16.74 17.32
CA ARG A 221 27.54 17.37 16.64
C ARG A 221 28.63 16.38 16.25
N GLU A 222 28.85 15.35 17.07
CA GLU A 222 29.80 14.27 16.76
C GLU A 222 29.26 13.35 15.65
N ARG A 223 27.96 13.03 15.62
CA ARG A 223 27.30 12.34 14.49
C ARG A 223 27.38 13.16 13.19
N GLU A 224 27.11 14.47 13.25
CA GLU A 224 27.27 15.40 12.12
C GLU A 224 28.71 15.41 11.62
N ALA A 225 29.69 15.58 12.52
CA ALA A 225 31.11 15.61 12.16
C ALA A 225 31.56 14.32 11.47
N VAL A 226 31.17 13.14 11.98
CA VAL A 226 31.46 11.85 11.32
C VAL A 226 30.81 11.78 9.94
N SER A 227 29.57 12.25 9.79
CA SER A 227 28.91 12.32 8.48
C SER A 227 29.67 13.20 7.47
N TYR A 228 30.12 14.39 7.90
CA TYR A 228 30.95 15.27 7.07
C TYR A 228 32.32 14.68 6.74
N PHE A 229 32.97 13.96 7.69
CA PHE A 229 34.23 13.26 7.41
C PHE A 229 34.05 12.15 6.37
N ASN A 230 33.01 11.31 6.52
CA ASN A 230 32.72 10.23 5.56
C ASN A 230 32.39 10.78 4.16
N ALA A 231 31.64 11.88 4.09
CA ALA A 231 31.33 12.56 2.82
C ALA A 231 32.58 13.19 2.18
N LEU A 232 33.48 13.75 2.98
CA LEU A 232 34.76 14.30 2.53
C LEU A 232 35.75 13.21 2.08
N GLU A 233 35.74 12.05 2.75
CA GLU A 233 36.54 10.88 2.37
C GLU A 233 36.09 10.33 1.02
N LYS A 234 34.78 10.08 0.86
CA LYS A 234 34.21 9.70 -0.44
C LYS A 234 34.52 10.72 -1.54
N ALA A 235 34.39 12.03 -1.27
CA ALA A 235 34.74 13.06 -2.24
C ALA A 235 36.26 13.11 -2.59
N ARG A 236 37.13 12.52 -1.75
CA ARG A 236 38.56 12.29 -2.07
C ARG A 236 38.78 11.01 -2.88
N GLU A 237 37.97 9.98 -2.67
CA GLU A 237 37.95 8.77 -3.49
C GLU A 237 37.45 9.10 -4.91
N ASP A 238 36.27 9.73 -5.03
CA ASP A 238 35.71 10.22 -6.30
C ASP A 238 36.73 11.11 -7.05
N LYS A 239 37.46 11.97 -6.33
CA LYS A 239 38.53 12.80 -6.92
C LYS A 239 39.74 11.98 -7.37
N GLN A 240 40.15 10.94 -6.63
CA GLN A 240 41.24 10.06 -7.04
C GLN A 240 40.86 9.26 -8.28
N ASP A 241 39.64 8.72 -8.35
CA ASP A 241 39.14 8.03 -9.55
C ASP A 241 39.05 8.96 -10.76
N LEU A 242 38.62 10.21 -10.58
CA LEU A 242 38.64 11.22 -11.65
C LEU A 242 40.06 11.62 -12.06
N GLN A 243 41.02 11.67 -11.12
CA GLN A 243 42.43 11.91 -11.44
C GLN A 243 43.01 10.72 -12.21
N ILE A 244 42.73 9.48 -11.82
CA ILE A 244 43.14 8.26 -12.53
C ILE A 244 42.54 8.23 -13.94
N GLN A 245 41.27 8.61 -14.11
CA GLN A 245 40.65 8.75 -15.43
C GLN A 245 41.32 9.85 -16.28
N LEU A 246 41.64 11.00 -15.67
CA LEU A 246 42.35 12.09 -16.34
C LEU A 246 43.76 11.65 -16.75
N ASP A 247 44.51 10.99 -15.87
CA ASP A 247 45.86 10.50 -16.13
C ASP A 247 45.85 9.41 -17.22
N GLN A 248 44.85 8.53 -17.25
CA GLN A 248 44.65 7.60 -18.37
C GLN A 248 44.34 8.30 -19.70
N VAL A 249 43.58 9.39 -19.69
CA VAL A 249 43.28 10.19 -20.90
C VAL A 249 44.53 10.96 -21.35
N LEU A 250 45.29 11.53 -20.42
CA LEU A 250 46.56 12.19 -20.69
C LEU A 250 47.60 11.21 -21.22
N GLN A 251 47.72 10.01 -20.65
CA GLN A 251 48.60 8.95 -21.16
C GLN A 251 48.23 8.57 -22.59
N LYS A 252 46.94 8.34 -22.88
CA LYS A 252 46.43 8.08 -24.24
C LYS A 252 46.71 9.22 -25.23
N ALA A 253 46.78 10.47 -24.75
CA ALA A 253 47.17 11.64 -25.56
C ALA A 253 48.68 11.84 -25.68
N GLN A 254 49.47 11.32 -24.73
CA GLN A 254 50.92 11.45 -24.65
C GLN A 254 51.67 10.25 -25.29
N ASP A 255 50.96 9.18 -25.64
CA ASP A 255 51.43 8.00 -26.39
C ASP A 255 51.74 8.29 -27.88
N VAL A 256 52.49 9.37 -28.14
CA VAL A 256 52.86 9.84 -29.50
C VAL A 256 53.70 8.81 -30.28
N ASN A 257 54.35 7.86 -29.58
CA ASN A 257 55.06 6.72 -30.18
C ASN A 257 54.41 5.35 -29.87
N GLY A 258 53.25 5.32 -29.20
CA GLY A 258 52.50 4.13 -28.80
C GLY A 258 51.72 3.44 -29.92
N LYS A 259 52.40 3.10 -31.03
CA LYS A 259 51.86 2.37 -32.21
C LYS A 259 50.45 2.79 -32.66
N GLY A 260 50.39 3.83 -33.50
CA GLY A 260 49.45 3.84 -34.62
C GLY A 260 47.98 4.05 -34.30
N ASN A 261 47.65 5.14 -33.59
CA ASN A 261 46.30 5.70 -33.61
C ASN A 261 46.32 7.22 -33.91
N SER A 262 47.16 7.62 -34.87
CA SER A 262 47.20 8.99 -35.38
C SER A 262 45.94 9.28 -36.19
N LEU A 263 45.29 10.42 -35.92
CA LEU A 263 44.11 10.88 -36.64
C LEU A 263 44.40 11.01 -38.16
N PHE A 264 45.64 11.33 -38.54
CA PHE A 264 46.08 11.33 -39.93
C PHE A 264 46.23 9.94 -40.53
N ALA A 265 46.63 8.93 -39.75
CA ALA A 265 46.68 7.55 -40.21
C ALA A 265 45.25 7.00 -40.39
N GLU A 266 44.34 7.26 -39.44
CA GLU A 266 42.94 6.85 -39.57
C GLU A 266 42.25 7.56 -40.75
N VAL A 267 42.55 8.84 -41.00
CA VAL A 267 42.05 9.58 -42.18
C VAL A 267 42.64 9.05 -43.48
N GLU A 268 43.94 8.73 -43.54
CA GLU A 268 44.55 8.18 -44.76
C GLU A 268 44.16 6.71 -45.01
N ASP A 269 43.90 5.91 -43.97
CA ASP A 269 43.29 4.58 -44.10
C ASP A 269 41.83 4.66 -44.56
N LYS A 270 41.03 5.58 -44.00
CA LYS A 270 39.66 5.87 -44.47
C LYS A 270 39.68 6.35 -45.92
N ARG A 271 40.62 7.22 -46.30
CA ARG A 271 40.82 7.67 -47.68
C ARG A 271 41.20 6.50 -48.59
N ALA A 272 42.21 5.71 -48.25
CA ALA A 272 42.63 4.55 -49.02
C ALA A 272 41.52 3.48 -49.11
N ALA A 273 40.64 3.37 -48.11
CA ALA A 273 39.44 2.55 -48.16
C ALA A 273 38.39 3.12 -49.13
N MET A 274 38.10 4.43 -49.05
CA MET A 274 37.18 5.12 -49.96
C MET A 274 37.68 5.10 -51.42
N GLU A 275 38.97 5.29 -51.66
CA GLU A 275 39.59 5.19 -52.98
C GLU A 275 39.52 3.75 -53.52
N ARG A 276 39.77 2.73 -52.68
CA ARG A 276 39.55 1.32 -53.05
C ARG A 276 38.08 1.00 -53.34
N GLN A 277 37.13 1.54 -52.57
CA GLN A 277 35.69 1.41 -52.85
C GLN A 277 35.31 2.10 -54.16
N LEU A 278 35.79 3.31 -54.41
CA LEU A 278 35.55 4.06 -55.65
C LEU A 278 36.10 3.34 -56.88
N ILE A 279 37.31 2.77 -56.78
CA ILE A 279 37.90 1.93 -57.84
C ILE A 279 37.06 0.67 -58.05
N SER A 280 36.63 0.00 -56.98
CA SER A 280 35.76 -1.19 -57.06
C SER A 280 34.43 -0.87 -57.75
N MET A 281 33.72 0.18 -57.32
CA MET A 281 32.48 0.64 -57.95
C MET A 281 32.69 1.06 -59.41
N LYS A 282 33.84 1.66 -59.75
CA LYS A 282 34.17 2.05 -61.14
C LYS A 282 34.41 0.82 -62.02
N VAL A 283 35.06 -0.23 -61.51
CA VAL A 283 35.23 -1.52 -62.21
C VAL A 283 33.89 -2.24 -62.34
N GLN A 284 33.07 -2.28 -61.29
CA GLN A 284 31.71 -2.83 -61.32
C GLN A 284 30.83 -2.10 -62.35
N TYR A 285 30.85 -0.76 -62.36
CA TYR A 285 30.12 0.05 -63.34
C TYR A 285 30.59 -0.23 -64.77
N GLN A 286 31.91 -0.31 -65.03
CA GLN A 286 32.43 -0.66 -66.36
C GLN A 286 32.07 -2.09 -66.78
N SER A 287 32.02 -3.03 -65.84
CA SER A 287 31.56 -4.40 -66.09
C SER A 287 30.07 -4.43 -66.45
N LEU A 288 29.23 -3.77 -65.65
CA LEU A 288 27.79 -3.65 -65.87
C LEU A 288 27.47 -2.89 -67.17
N GLN A 289 28.24 -1.88 -67.52
CA GLN A 289 28.13 -1.14 -68.78
C GLN A 289 28.43 -2.04 -69.99
N LYS A 290 29.45 -2.90 -69.91
CA LYS A 290 29.75 -3.91 -70.93
C LYS A 290 28.65 -4.98 -71.00
N GLN A 291 28.19 -5.49 -69.87
CA GLN A 291 27.09 -6.46 -69.79
C GLN A 291 25.79 -5.89 -70.39
N HIS A 292 25.47 -4.63 -70.12
CA HIS A 292 24.32 -3.93 -70.71
C HIS A 292 24.51 -3.60 -72.20
N ALA A 293 25.75 -3.39 -72.68
CA ALA A 293 26.02 -3.30 -74.12
C ALA A 293 25.78 -4.66 -74.81
N PHE A 294 26.30 -5.75 -74.25
CA PHE A 294 26.11 -7.11 -74.76
C PHE A 294 24.63 -7.55 -74.72
N SER A 295 23.94 -7.34 -73.59
CA SER A 295 22.50 -7.62 -73.44
C SER A 295 21.65 -6.81 -74.43
N ARG A 296 22.00 -5.55 -74.72
CA ARG A 296 21.34 -4.79 -75.79
C ARG A 296 21.61 -5.35 -77.18
N GLN A 297 22.80 -5.88 -77.45
CA GLN A 297 23.12 -6.54 -78.73
C GLN A 297 22.28 -7.83 -78.91
N GLU A 298 22.22 -8.70 -77.90
CA GLU A 298 21.36 -9.89 -77.93
C GLU A 298 19.88 -9.52 -78.02
N LEU A 299 19.43 -8.45 -77.34
CA LEU A 299 18.06 -7.94 -77.50
C LEU A 299 17.77 -7.45 -78.93
N HIS A 300 18.73 -6.86 -79.64
CA HIS A 300 18.55 -6.48 -81.05
C HIS A 300 18.51 -7.72 -81.97
N ARG A 301 19.32 -8.75 -81.68
CA ARG A 301 19.28 -10.05 -82.36
C ARG A 301 17.94 -10.76 -82.15
N MET A 302 17.45 -10.85 -80.92
CA MET A 302 16.13 -11.40 -80.60
C MET A 302 15.00 -10.58 -81.21
N LYS A 303 15.03 -9.23 -81.13
CA LYS A 303 14.04 -8.36 -81.80
C LYS A 303 14.01 -8.58 -83.31
N SER A 304 15.16 -8.82 -83.94
CA SER A 304 15.23 -9.12 -85.38
C SER A 304 14.59 -10.48 -85.71
N GLN A 305 14.85 -11.51 -84.90
CA GLN A 305 14.23 -12.83 -85.03
C GLN A 305 12.71 -12.77 -84.79
N ILE A 306 12.26 -12.04 -83.76
CA ILE A 306 10.85 -11.82 -83.45
C ILE A 306 10.17 -11.02 -84.58
N ALA A 307 10.82 -10.01 -85.15
CA ALA A 307 10.26 -9.27 -86.30
C ALA A 307 10.08 -10.16 -87.54
N ILE A 308 10.99 -11.11 -87.79
CA ILE A 308 10.85 -12.12 -88.84
C ILE A 308 9.70 -13.08 -88.51
N MET A 309 9.62 -13.57 -87.27
CA MET A 309 8.58 -14.50 -86.83
C MET A 309 7.18 -13.87 -86.85
N LEU A 310 7.03 -12.63 -86.40
CA LEU A 310 5.79 -11.85 -86.48
C LEU A 310 5.38 -11.57 -87.93
N ARG A 311 6.36 -11.38 -88.84
CA ARG A 311 6.07 -11.23 -90.28
C ARG A 311 5.55 -12.53 -90.92
N ILE A 312 5.93 -13.68 -90.38
CA ILE A 312 5.43 -15.01 -90.80
C ILE A 312 4.06 -15.29 -90.16
N GLN A 313 3.91 -15.07 -88.85
CA GLN A 313 2.67 -15.35 -88.10
C GLN A 313 1.54 -14.36 -88.41
N GLY A 314 1.85 -13.07 -88.63
CA GLY A 314 0.87 -12.01 -88.86
C GLY A 314 0.07 -12.13 -90.16
N VAL A 315 0.52 -12.98 -91.10
CA VAL A 315 -0.20 -13.32 -92.34
C VAL A 315 -1.26 -14.41 -92.11
N ALA A 316 -1.13 -15.21 -91.05
CA ALA A 316 -2.01 -16.35 -90.78
C ALA A 316 -2.95 -16.16 -89.56
N ALA A 317 -2.45 -15.63 -88.43
CA ALA A 317 -3.19 -15.69 -87.16
C ALA A 317 -4.25 -14.59 -86.99
N ASN A 318 -4.01 -13.38 -87.52
CA ASN A 318 -4.76 -12.18 -87.13
C ASN A 318 -6.23 -12.15 -87.58
N LYS A 319 -6.60 -12.88 -88.65
CA LYS A 319 -7.97 -12.78 -89.20
C LYS A 319 -9.00 -13.51 -88.34
N GLU A 320 -8.79 -14.79 -88.05
CA GLU A 320 -9.74 -15.59 -87.26
C GLU A 320 -9.86 -15.11 -85.81
N GLN A 321 -8.78 -14.60 -85.21
CA GLN A 321 -8.85 -14.05 -83.84
C GLN A 321 -9.66 -12.76 -83.79
N MET A 322 -9.52 -11.86 -84.78
CA MET A 322 -10.32 -10.63 -84.85
C MET A 322 -11.82 -10.93 -84.99
N GLU A 323 -12.21 -11.85 -85.88
CA GLU A 323 -13.62 -12.21 -86.10
C GLU A 323 -14.25 -12.82 -84.83
N ARG A 324 -13.50 -13.65 -84.07
CA ARG A 324 -13.97 -14.20 -82.78
C ARG A 324 -14.10 -13.13 -81.69
N LEU A 325 -13.11 -12.23 -81.57
CA LEU A 325 -13.13 -11.15 -80.58
C LEU A 325 -14.26 -10.15 -80.83
N GLN A 326 -14.53 -9.83 -82.10
CA GLN A 326 -15.61 -8.92 -82.48
C GLN A 326 -17.00 -9.49 -82.13
N ASN A 327 -17.21 -10.80 -82.33
CA ASN A 327 -18.44 -11.48 -81.89
C ASN A 327 -18.58 -11.46 -80.36
N LEU A 328 -17.52 -11.82 -79.62
CA LEU A 328 -17.55 -11.88 -78.15
C LEU A 328 -17.80 -10.51 -77.50
N LEU A 329 -17.28 -9.43 -78.11
CA LEU A 329 -17.59 -8.05 -77.71
C LEU A 329 -19.07 -7.69 -77.90
N SER A 330 -19.68 -8.13 -79.01
CA SER A 330 -21.11 -7.86 -79.26
C SER A 330 -22.02 -8.57 -78.25
N GLU A 331 -21.67 -9.81 -77.88
CA GLU A 331 -22.37 -10.58 -76.85
C GLU A 331 -22.25 -9.89 -75.48
N LYS A 332 -21.02 -9.56 -75.04
CA LYS A 332 -20.76 -8.93 -73.74
C LYS A 332 -21.37 -7.53 -73.61
N ASN A 333 -21.44 -6.74 -74.69
CA ASN A 333 -22.13 -5.44 -74.65
C ASN A 333 -23.63 -5.60 -74.36
N SER A 334 -24.30 -6.59 -74.97
CA SER A 334 -25.73 -6.84 -74.70
C SER A 334 -26.00 -7.31 -73.26
N GLU A 335 -25.05 -8.04 -72.65
CA GLU A 335 -25.11 -8.43 -71.24
C GLU A 335 -24.90 -7.22 -70.31
N ILE A 336 -24.01 -6.28 -70.66
CA ILE A 336 -23.79 -5.03 -69.92
C ILE A 336 -25.06 -4.15 -69.94
N GLU A 337 -25.72 -4.02 -71.08
CA GLU A 337 -26.99 -3.28 -71.18
C GLU A 337 -28.09 -3.88 -70.30
N ALA A 338 -28.20 -5.22 -70.27
CA ALA A 338 -29.15 -5.93 -69.41
C ALA A 338 -28.81 -5.80 -67.90
N LEU A 339 -27.54 -5.74 -67.54
CA LEU A 339 -27.10 -5.53 -66.14
C LEU A 339 -27.28 -4.06 -65.70
N ALA A 340 -27.01 -3.08 -66.57
CA ALA A 340 -27.19 -1.66 -66.26
C ALA A 340 -28.66 -1.32 -65.94
N ALA A 341 -29.61 -1.87 -66.72
CA ALA A 341 -31.04 -1.75 -66.44
C ALA A 341 -31.44 -2.36 -65.08
N LYS A 342 -30.69 -3.36 -64.60
CA LYS A 342 -30.93 -4.06 -63.33
C LYS A 342 -30.30 -3.35 -62.13
N VAL A 343 -29.18 -2.65 -62.32
CA VAL A 343 -28.55 -1.80 -61.30
C VAL A 343 -29.45 -0.61 -60.99
N GLN A 344 -29.99 0.09 -62.01
CA GLN A 344 -30.97 1.17 -61.81
C GLN A 344 -32.23 0.75 -61.03
N GLN A 345 -32.57 -0.54 -61.06
CA GLN A 345 -33.72 -1.10 -60.35
C GLN A 345 -33.41 -1.46 -58.88
N LEU A 346 -32.14 -1.60 -58.52
CA LEU A 346 -31.66 -1.89 -57.16
C LEU A 346 -31.20 -0.61 -56.43
N GLU A 347 -30.67 0.38 -57.15
CA GLU A 347 -30.28 1.68 -56.60
C GLU A 347 -31.47 2.46 -55.98
N SER A 348 -32.71 2.10 -56.33
CA SER A 348 -33.93 2.66 -55.71
C SER A 348 -34.33 2.03 -54.36
N GLU A 349 -33.62 1.02 -53.86
CA GLU A 349 -34.05 0.23 -52.69
C GLU A 349 -33.07 0.26 -51.48
N VAL A 350 -31.92 0.95 -51.56
CA VAL A 350 -30.81 0.78 -50.59
C VAL A 350 -30.24 2.10 -50.01
N GLU A 351 -31.11 2.95 -49.46
CA GLU A 351 -30.69 3.99 -48.49
C GLU A 351 -31.11 3.57 -47.06
N ILE A 352 -30.21 2.93 -46.28
CA ILE A 352 -30.18 2.93 -44.79
C ILE A 352 -28.96 2.14 -44.26
N GLU A 353 -28.58 2.44 -43.00
CA GLU A 353 -27.66 1.72 -42.09
C GLU A 353 -26.12 1.81 -42.28
N PHE A 354 -25.49 2.45 -41.28
CA PHE A 354 -24.07 2.39 -40.94
C PHE A 354 -23.97 2.62 -39.42
N HIS A 355 -23.63 1.60 -38.62
CA HIS A 355 -23.70 1.67 -37.15
C HIS A 355 -22.58 0.87 -36.46
N ASP A 356 -21.80 1.53 -35.60
CA ASP A 356 -20.89 0.88 -34.63
C ASP A 356 -20.62 1.73 -33.36
N GLU A 357 -20.82 3.06 -33.40
CA GLU A 357 -20.58 3.95 -32.24
C GLU A 357 -21.54 3.71 -31.06
N THR A 358 -22.79 3.32 -31.34
CA THR A 358 -23.87 3.19 -30.34
C THR A 358 -23.53 2.18 -29.24
N TYR A 359 -22.90 1.07 -29.58
CA TYR A 359 -22.54 0.00 -28.64
C TYR A 359 -21.54 0.48 -27.56
N TYR A 360 -20.53 1.23 -27.97
CA TYR A 360 -19.50 1.75 -27.06
C TYR A 360 -20.08 2.78 -26.08
N ILE A 361 -20.98 3.64 -26.59
CA ILE A 361 -21.70 4.64 -25.80
C ILE A 361 -22.54 3.98 -24.70
N ASP A 362 -23.29 2.93 -25.01
CA ASP A 362 -24.18 2.28 -24.04
C ASP A 362 -23.41 1.44 -22.99
N LEU A 363 -22.29 0.83 -23.38
CA LEU A 363 -21.38 0.18 -22.42
C LEU A 363 -20.80 1.17 -21.39
N LEU A 364 -20.48 2.41 -21.80
CA LEU A 364 -20.03 3.46 -20.90
C LEU A 364 -21.14 3.96 -19.97
N LYS A 365 -22.37 4.18 -20.49
CA LYS A 365 -23.55 4.53 -19.68
C LYS A 365 -23.82 3.48 -18.59
N MET A 366 -23.74 2.20 -18.93
CA MET A 366 -23.94 1.11 -17.96
C MET A 366 -22.88 1.13 -16.85
N LYS A 367 -21.61 1.34 -17.19
CA LYS A 367 -20.51 1.44 -16.19
C LYS A 367 -20.71 2.63 -15.24
N LEU A 368 -21.09 3.79 -15.76
CA LEU A 368 -21.43 4.97 -14.95
C LEU A 368 -22.59 4.68 -13.98
N SER A 369 -23.72 4.18 -14.49
CA SER A 369 -24.90 3.89 -13.66
C SER A 369 -24.63 2.86 -12.56
N ASN A 370 -23.74 1.88 -12.80
CA ASN A 370 -23.34 0.92 -11.78
C ASN A 370 -22.42 1.55 -10.72
N SER A 371 -21.54 2.48 -11.10
CA SER A 371 -20.70 3.24 -10.16
C SER A 371 -21.52 4.20 -9.30
N GLU A 372 -22.53 4.85 -9.87
CA GLU A 372 -23.47 5.72 -9.16
C GLU A 372 -24.25 4.95 -8.09
N LYS A 373 -24.85 3.80 -8.46
CA LYS A 373 -25.57 2.92 -7.52
C LYS A 373 -24.69 2.45 -6.36
N ALA A 374 -23.43 2.09 -6.62
CA ALA A 374 -22.48 1.72 -5.57
C ALA A 374 -22.18 2.90 -4.62
N ALA A 375 -22.02 4.12 -5.17
CA ALA A 375 -21.83 5.33 -4.37
C ALA A 375 -23.08 5.69 -3.53
N GLU A 376 -24.28 5.43 -4.02
CA GLU A 376 -25.53 5.60 -3.27
C GLU A 376 -25.69 4.57 -2.15
N GLN A 377 -25.36 3.30 -2.40
CA GLN A 377 -25.35 2.25 -1.38
C GLN A 377 -24.37 2.60 -0.23
N LEU A 378 -23.15 3.02 -0.56
CA LEU A 378 -22.15 3.44 0.44
C LEU A 378 -22.59 4.69 1.22
N LYS A 379 -23.27 5.67 0.58
CA LYS A 379 -23.88 6.82 1.29
C LYS A 379 -24.96 6.37 2.28
N HIS A 380 -25.80 5.40 1.89
CA HIS A 380 -26.87 4.89 2.75
C HIS A 380 -26.30 4.10 3.95
N GLU A 381 -25.30 3.25 3.72
CA GLU A 381 -24.59 2.54 4.79
C GLU A 381 -23.87 3.51 5.75
N LEU A 382 -23.17 4.52 5.23
CA LEU A 382 -22.54 5.57 6.05
C LEU A 382 -23.58 6.31 6.92
N SER A 383 -24.77 6.57 6.38
CA SER A 383 -25.88 7.18 7.12
C SER A 383 -26.42 6.26 8.22
N LEU A 384 -26.52 4.96 7.95
CA LEU A 384 -26.94 3.94 8.93
C LEU A 384 -25.92 3.81 10.07
N GLN A 385 -24.62 3.76 9.76
CA GLN A 385 -23.55 3.69 10.76
C GLN A 385 -23.54 4.95 11.65
N ARG A 386 -23.76 6.15 11.07
CA ARG A 386 -23.91 7.40 11.84
C ARG A 386 -25.10 7.34 12.79
N MET A 387 -26.26 6.86 12.34
CA MET A 387 -27.45 6.71 13.18
C MET A 387 -27.22 5.71 14.32
N LYS A 388 -26.55 4.58 14.03
CA LYS A 388 -26.19 3.56 15.02
C LYS A 388 -25.22 4.09 16.09
N ALA A 389 -24.18 4.83 15.69
CA ALA A 389 -23.25 5.44 16.64
C ALA A 389 -23.94 6.43 17.59
N ILE A 390 -24.93 7.19 17.10
CA ILE A 390 -25.73 8.12 17.91
C ILE A 390 -26.59 7.37 18.94
N SER A 391 -27.28 6.29 18.55
CA SER A 391 -28.13 5.53 19.48
C SER A 391 -27.31 4.72 20.50
N GLU A 392 -26.13 4.21 20.11
CA GLU A 392 -25.18 3.59 21.03
C GLU A 392 -24.62 4.61 22.04
N GLY A 393 -24.29 5.83 21.61
CA GLY A 393 -23.87 6.92 22.51
C GLY A 393 -24.97 7.34 23.51
N GLN A 394 -26.22 7.45 23.05
CA GLN A 394 -27.37 7.71 23.93
C GLN A 394 -27.56 6.60 24.98
N ARG A 395 -27.42 5.33 24.58
CA ARG A 395 -27.50 4.17 25.48
C ARG A 395 -26.37 4.18 26.53
N VAL A 396 -25.14 4.55 26.16
CA VAL A 396 -24.02 4.70 27.11
C VAL A 396 -24.34 5.77 28.15
N LEU A 397 -24.75 6.97 27.71
CA LEU A 397 -25.10 8.08 28.60
C LEU A 397 -26.25 7.74 29.58
N GLU A 398 -27.23 6.92 29.15
CA GLU A 398 -28.29 6.45 30.03
C GLU A 398 -27.77 5.47 31.10
N MET A 399 -26.82 4.60 30.75
CA MET A 399 -26.18 3.67 31.69
C MET A 399 -25.26 4.38 32.67
N GLU A 400 -24.54 5.42 32.26
CA GLU A 400 -23.74 6.29 33.14
C GLU A 400 -24.60 6.99 34.19
N ARG A 401 -25.77 7.52 33.78
CA ARG A 401 -26.75 8.13 34.70
C ARG A 401 -27.27 7.13 35.73
N LYS A 402 -27.58 5.90 35.31
CA LYS A 402 -28.00 4.81 36.21
C LYS A 402 -26.88 4.41 37.17
N LEU A 403 -25.64 4.29 36.68
CA LEU A 403 -24.45 4.00 37.50
C LEU A 403 -24.26 5.07 38.58
N PHE A 404 -24.31 6.36 38.21
CA PHE A 404 -24.16 7.48 39.15
C PHE A 404 -25.25 7.48 40.22
N ALA A 405 -26.52 7.23 39.85
CA ALA A 405 -27.61 7.12 40.81
C ALA A 405 -27.39 5.97 41.82
N VAL A 406 -26.97 4.79 41.35
CA VAL A 406 -26.64 3.66 42.22
C VAL A 406 -25.43 3.95 43.10
N GLN A 407 -24.39 4.64 42.61
CA GLN A 407 -23.25 5.06 43.41
C GLN A 407 -23.63 6.06 44.52
N GLN A 408 -24.57 6.97 44.27
CA GLN A 408 -25.07 7.88 45.31
C GLN A 408 -25.89 7.16 46.37
N ILE A 409 -26.77 6.22 45.96
CA ILE A 409 -27.51 5.36 46.89
C ILE A 409 -26.53 4.54 47.74
N LEU A 410 -25.48 3.96 47.13
CA LEU A 410 -24.44 3.22 47.85
C LEU A 410 -23.71 4.10 48.88
N LYS A 411 -23.31 5.33 48.53
CA LYS A 411 -22.70 6.29 49.48
C LYS A 411 -23.64 6.61 50.64
N GLN A 412 -24.92 6.87 50.35
CA GLN A 412 -25.94 7.11 51.38
C GLN A 412 -26.09 5.89 52.30
N THR A 413 -26.20 4.68 51.76
CA THR A 413 -26.27 3.44 52.52
C THR A 413 -25.02 3.19 53.37
N GLN A 414 -23.82 3.46 52.84
CA GLN A 414 -22.56 3.38 53.60
C GLN A 414 -22.54 4.38 54.77
N SER A 415 -22.97 5.63 54.55
CA SER A 415 -23.06 6.62 55.63
C SER A 415 -24.11 6.23 56.70
N ALA A 416 -25.23 5.64 56.29
CA ALA A 416 -26.22 5.12 57.22
C ALA A 416 -25.68 3.93 58.03
N ASN A 417 -24.90 3.03 57.40
CA ASN A 417 -24.26 1.91 58.07
C ASN A 417 -23.21 2.36 59.09
N LEU A 418 -22.39 3.37 58.75
CA LEU A 418 -21.45 3.99 59.68
C LEU A 418 -22.18 4.66 60.86
N ASN A 419 -23.28 5.38 60.60
CA ASN A 419 -24.11 5.97 61.66
C ASN A 419 -24.82 4.92 62.54
N LEU A 420 -25.12 3.73 62.00
CA LEU A 420 -25.62 2.59 62.78
C LEU A 420 -24.50 1.93 63.59
N GLN A 421 -23.30 1.78 63.03
CA GLN A 421 -22.13 1.28 63.76
C GLN A 421 -21.81 2.19 64.95
N ILE A 422 -21.71 3.51 64.74
CA ILE A 422 -21.48 4.48 65.82
C ILE A 422 -22.58 4.38 66.91
N LYS A 423 -23.84 4.14 66.54
CA LYS A 423 -24.93 3.91 67.51
C LYS A 423 -24.82 2.58 68.25
N VAL A 424 -24.34 1.53 67.60
CA VAL A 424 -24.04 0.24 68.24
C VAL A 424 -22.89 0.40 69.21
N ASP A 425 -21.82 1.08 68.82
CA ASP A 425 -20.65 1.36 69.65
C ASP A 425 -21.01 2.28 70.83
N GLU A 426 -21.81 3.33 70.61
CA GLU A 426 -22.40 4.16 71.67
C GLU A 426 -23.24 3.33 72.65
N LEU A 427 -24.06 2.39 72.16
CA LEU A 427 -24.87 1.53 73.01
C LEU A 427 -24.01 0.51 73.78
N GLN A 428 -22.91 0.02 73.20
CA GLN A 428 -21.91 -0.82 73.88
C GLN A 428 -21.10 -0.03 74.94
N MET A 429 -20.96 1.29 74.78
CA MET A 429 -20.35 2.16 75.80
C MET A 429 -21.35 2.63 76.88
N LYS A 430 -22.66 2.60 76.59
CA LYS A 430 -23.74 3.01 77.51
C LYS A 430 -24.32 1.82 78.30
N TYR A 431 -24.28 0.62 77.75
CA TYR A 431 -24.39 -0.63 78.49
C TYR A 431 -22.98 -1.06 78.89
N GLU A 432 -22.56 -0.81 80.12
CA GLU A 432 -21.49 -1.61 80.71
C GLU A 432 -21.98 -3.07 80.76
N PRO A 433 -21.35 -4.03 80.05
CA PRO A 433 -21.49 -5.42 80.41
C PRO A 433 -20.64 -5.57 81.67
N GLN A 434 -21.27 -5.56 82.84
CA GLN A 434 -20.56 -5.62 84.11
C GLN A 434 -19.97 -7.03 84.30
N GLU A 435 -18.83 -7.28 83.65
CA GLU A 435 -17.96 -8.41 83.95
C GLU A 435 -17.39 -8.24 85.36
N LEU A 436 -18.19 -8.66 86.33
CA LEU A 436 -17.67 -9.13 87.61
C LEU A 436 -16.68 -10.26 87.31
N SER A 437 -15.40 -9.86 87.28
CA SER A 437 -14.21 -10.69 87.41
C SER A 437 -14.53 -12.09 87.95
N THR A 438 -14.39 -13.13 87.12
CA THR A 438 -14.68 -14.52 87.50
C THR A 438 -13.59 -15.11 88.39
N GLU A 439 -13.22 -14.40 89.46
CA GLU A 439 -12.34 -14.87 90.50
C GLU A 439 -12.87 -14.52 91.89
N ARG A 440 -13.05 -15.59 92.69
CA ARG A 440 -13.17 -15.64 94.17
C ARG A 440 -14.56 -15.67 94.83
N VAL A 441 -14.90 -16.91 95.24
CA VAL A 441 -15.14 -17.28 96.66
C VAL A 441 -16.56 -17.17 97.25
N GLN A 442 -17.19 -18.35 97.36
CA GLN A 442 -17.95 -18.90 98.50
C GLN A 442 -19.46 -18.59 98.78
N LYS A 443 -20.21 -19.71 98.76
CA LYS A 443 -21.11 -20.25 99.82
C LYS A 443 -22.63 -19.95 99.83
N ARG A 444 -23.37 -21.07 100.02
CA ARG A 444 -24.78 -21.28 100.46
C ARG A 444 -25.87 -21.15 99.38
N ARG A 445 -27.03 -21.83 99.47
CA ARG A 445 -27.42 -23.23 99.83
C ARG A 445 -28.95 -23.32 99.80
N ARG A 446 -29.52 -24.26 99.00
CA ARG A 446 -30.96 -24.63 98.93
C ARG A 446 -31.89 -23.53 98.39
N GLU A 447 -33.12 -23.82 97.93
CA GLU A 447 -33.87 -25.09 97.85
C GLU A 447 -34.48 -25.30 96.42
N LYS A 448 -35.42 -26.24 96.21
CA LYS A 448 -35.93 -26.69 94.89
C LYS A 448 -37.45 -26.46 94.70
N LEU A 449 -37.95 -26.47 93.46
CA LEU A 449 -38.92 -27.45 92.87
C LEU A 449 -39.37 -27.01 91.43
N PRO A 450 -40.01 -27.88 90.58
CA PRO A 450 -39.94 -27.79 89.10
C PRO A 450 -41.31 -27.91 88.34
N VAL A 451 -41.26 -28.34 87.05
CA VAL A 451 -42.36 -28.55 86.04
C VAL A 451 -42.72 -27.25 85.28
N GLY A 452 -43.03 -27.19 83.97
CA GLY A 452 -43.06 -28.19 82.87
C GLY A 452 -44.39 -28.14 82.05
N ASN A 453 -44.50 -28.44 80.73
CA ASN A 453 -43.56 -28.81 79.66
C ASN A 453 -44.21 -28.53 78.25
N ALA A 454 -43.43 -28.58 77.15
CA ALA A 454 -43.84 -28.61 75.72
C ALA A 454 -44.51 -27.31 75.15
N THR A 455 -44.68 -27.07 73.83
CA THR A 455 -44.64 -27.96 72.63
C THR A 455 -44.17 -27.23 71.34
N GLU A 456 -43.62 -27.99 70.37
CA GLU A 456 -43.45 -27.72 68.92
C GLU A 456 -42.49 -26.62 68.39
N GLY A 457 -41.99 -26.85 67.16
CA GLY A 457 -41.01 -26.03 66.39
C GLY A 457 -41.53 -25.64 64.99
N PRO A 458 -40.69 -25.21 64.01
CA PRO A 458 -39.47 -25.91 63.58
C PRO A 458 -38.21 -25.03 63.27
N GLN A 459 -37.17 -25.65 62.69
CA GLN A 459 -35.86 -25.11 62.24
C GLN A 459 -35.93 -24.27 60.93
N PRO A 460 -34.81 -23.73 60.36
CA PRO A 460 -33.38 -23.66 60.78
C PRO A 460 -32.86 -22.21 61.04
N SER A 461 -31.76 -21.94 61.77
CA SER A 461 -30.31 -22.19 61.55
C SER A 461 -29.70 -21.39 60.36
N THR A 462 -28.48 -20.83 60.41
CA THR A 462 -27.35 -20.96 61.37
C THR A 462 -26.47 -19.69 61.37
N LYS A 463 -25.71 -19.41 62.45
CA LYS A 463 -24.61 -18.43 62.44
C LYS A 463 -23.41 -18.86 63.31
N GLU A 464 -22.26 -19.01 62.66
CA GLU A 464 -20.90 -18.69 63.16
C GLU A 464 -20.38 -19.52 64.39
N PRO A 465 -19.25 -19.16 65.05
CA PRO A 465 -17.90 -19.68 64.71
C PRO A 465 -17.18 -20.23 65.99
N PRO A 466 -15.86 -20.03 66.30
CA PRO A 466 -14.63 -19.76 65.52
C PRO A 466 -13.39 -20.64 65.94
N SER A 467 -12.19 -20.29 65.41
CA SER A 467 -10.87 -20.40 66.08
C SER A 467 -10.22 -21.80 66.26
N LYS A 468 -8.90 -22.04 66.15
CA LYS A 468 -7.67 -21.19 66.21
C LYS A 468 -6.44 -22.00 65.65
N LYS A 469 -5.36 -21.29 65.25
CA LYS A 469 -3.89 -21.55 65.45
C LYS A 469 -3.32 -23.00 65.45
N LEU A 470 -2.11 -23.33 64.94
CA LEU A 470 -1.01 -22.60 64.24
C LEU A 470 -0.06 -23.64 63.55
N GLU A 471 1.12 -23.17 63.09
CA GLU A 471 2.37 -23.91 62.79
C GLU A 471 2.60 -24.54 61.39
N LEU A 472 3.88 -24.49 61.02
CA LEU A 472 4.63 -24.94 59.84
C LEU A 472 5.76 -25.86 60.37
N PRO A 473 6.35 -26.82 59.61
CA PRO A 473 7.10 -26.52 58.38
C PRO A 473 7.12 -27.64 57.29
N GLU A 474 7.97 -27.45 56.27
CA GLU A 474 8.73 -28.41 55.41
C GLU A 474 8.21 -29.87 55.21
N GLY A 475 8.26 -30.50 54.02
CA GLY A 475 8.80 -30.13 52.70
C GLY A 475 9.03 -31.38 51.80
N VAL A 476 9.68 -31.23 50.63
CA VAL A 476 10.29 -32.30 49.78
C VAL A 476 9.39 -33.14 48.82
N LYS A 477 9.36 -32.69 47.54
CA LYS A 477 9.58 -33.42 46.25
C LYS A 477 8.69 -34.59 45.72
N ALA A 478 8.21 -34.35 44.48
CA ALA A 478 8.38 -35.16 43.24
C ALA A 478 7.42 -36.32 42.84
N GLY A 479 7.12 -36.36 41.53
CA GLY A 479 6.57 -37.51 40.77
C GLY A 479 5.04 -37.65 40.77
N THR A 480 4.36 -38.13 39.71
CA THR A 480 4.81 -38.52 38.36
C THR A 480 3.60 -38.47 37.38
N GLU A 481 3.86 -38.30 36.08
CA GLU A 481 2.94 -38.64 34.97
C GLU A 481 2.77 -40.19 34.82
N PRO A 482 1.96 -40.79 33.90
CA PRO A 482 1.46 -40.24 32.62
C PRO A 482 0.00 -40.62 32.19
N GLN A 483 -0.34 -40.18 30.96
CA GLN A 483 -0.87 -40.99 29.83
C GLN A 483 -2.27 -40.68 29.25
N ALA A 484 -2.32 -40.58 27.91
CA ALA A 484 -3.51 -40.50 27.04
C ALA A 484 -3.57 -41.74 26.12
N PRO A 485 -4.70 -42.01 25.43
CA PRO A 485 -4.89 -41.62 24.01
C PRO A 485 -6.36 -41.22 23.66
N ALA A 486 -6.84 -40.98 22.42
CA ALA A 486 -6.35 -40.37 21.15
C ALA A 486 -7.13 -40.95 19.93
N SER A 487 -7.45 -40.13 18.89
CA SER A 487 -8.12 -40.47 17.59
C SER A 487 -9.61 -40.96 17.68
N ALA A 488 -10.49 -40.99 16.66
CA ALA A 488 -10.62 -40.51 15.26
C ALA A 488 -12.15 -40.20 15.00
N GLU A 489 -12.70 -39.51 14.00
CA GLU A 489 -12.35 -39.03 12.63
C GLU A 489 -12.67 -39.95 11.42
N GLU A 490 -13.74 -39.65 10.65
CA GLU A 490 -14.04 -40.22 9.31
C GLU A 490 -15.01 -39.34 8.44
N ARG A 491 -15.04 -39.56 7.10
CA ARG A 491 -15.83 -38.88 6.02
C ARG A 491 -15.70 -39.72 4.70
N PRO A 492 -16.44 -39.44 3.59
CA PRO A 492 -17.88 -39.22 3.31
C PRO A 492 -18.44 -40.35 2.36
N PRO A 493 -19.64 -40.27 1.67
CA PRO A 493 -19.70 -39.67 0.31
C PRO A 493 -21.08 -39.19 -0.29
N VAL A 494 -21.00 -38.21 -1.21
CA VAL A 494 -21.70 -37.99 -2.53
C VAL A 494 -23.22 -38.33 -2.77
N ALA A 495 -24.06 -37.26 -2.88
CA ALA A 495 -25.10 -36.92 -3.92
C ALA A 495 -26.24 -37.92 -4.36
N PRO A 496 -27.23 -37.56 -5.23
CA PRO A 496 -27.67 -36.26 -5.81
C PRO A 496 -29.21 -35.97 -5.74
N LEU A 497 -29.67 -34.82 -6.31
CA LEU A 497 -30.93 -34.60 -7.10
C LEU A 497 -31.70 -33.25 -6.86
N LEU A 498 -32.28 -32.74 -7.96
CA LEU A 498 -33.35 -31.73 -8.14
C LEU A 498 -34.44 -32.40 -9.05
N PRO A 499 -35.58 -31.79 -9.53
CA PRO A 499 -36.05 -30.39 -9.53
C PRO A 499 -37.58 -30.23 -9.21
N VAL A 500 -38.30 -29.30 -9.89
CA VAL A 500 -39.79 -29.05 -9.96
C VAL A 500 -40.39 -28.19 -8.82
N SER A 501 -41.22 -27.14 -9.03
CA SER A 501 -41.60 -26.33 -10.23
C SER A 501 -42.25 -24.96 -9.85
N ALA A 502 -42.90 -24.30 -10.83
CA ALA A 502 -43.50 -22.94 -10.83
C ALA A 502 -44.75 -22.76 -9.90
N THR A 503 -45.45 -21.62 -9.75
CA THR A 503 -45.77 -20.49 -10.68
C THR A 503 -46.32 -19.25 -9.92
N ALA A 504 -46.32 -18.06 -10.56
CA ALA A 504 -47.15 -16.82 -10.41
C ALA A 504 -47.91 -16.51 -9.07
N SER A 505 -48.07 -15.26 -8.62
CA SER A 505 -48.62 -14.12 -9.39
C SER A 505 -48.65 -12.76 -8.63
N ASN A 506 -48.51 -11.67 -9.39
CA ASN A 506 -49.21 -10.35 -9.37
C ASN A 506 -49.55 -9.53 -8.10
N THR A 507 -49.60 -8.20 -8.32
CA THR A 507 -50.42 -7.15 -7.63
C THR A 507 -50.09 -6.78 -6.16
N SER A 508 -50.29 -5.54 -5.67
CA SER A 508 -50.68 -4.24 -6.29
C SER A 508 -50.48 -3.04 -5.34
N LEU A 509 -50.25 -1.85 -5.91
CA LEU A 509 -50.59 -0.48 -5.42
C LEU A 509 -50.05 0.03 -4.04
N PRO A 510 -49.44 1.24 -4.01
CA PRO A 510 -49.30 2.05 -2.79
C PRO A 510 -50.47 3.03 -2.62
N HIS A 511 -50.76 3.46 -1.38
CA HIS A 511 -51.74 4.53 -1.12
C HIS A 511 -51.12 5.70 -0.33
N GLU A 512 -51.44 6.91 -0.82
CA GLU A 512 -51.34 8.24 -0.22
C GLU A 512 -50.89 8.39 1.25
N SER A 513 -49.98 9.34 1.51
CA SER A 513 -50.27 10.62 2.20
C SER A 513 -48.99 11.47 2.39
N LYS A 514 -48.99 12.82 2.41
CA LYS A 514 -49.87 13.89 1.85
C LYS A 514 -49.02 15.19 1.81
N ARG A 515 -49.57 16.37 1.44
CA ARG A 515 -48.79 17.63 1.22
C ARG A 515 -49.23 18.79 2.12
N ILE A 516 -48.30 19.70 2.45
CA ILE A 516 -48.55 21.15 2.65
C ILE A 516 -47.37 21.93 2.04
N CYS A 517 -47.65 23.04 1.33
CA CYS A 517 -46.68 24.01 0.83
C CYS A 517 -47.29 25.43 0.91
N ILE A 518 -46.45 26.47 0.99
CA ILE A 518 -46.82 27.89 0.80
C ILE A 518 -45.70 28.57 -0.02
N SER A 519 -46.08 29.42 -0.98
CA SER A 519 -45.25 30.20 -1.93
C SER A 519 -44.34 31.24 -1.23
N GLU A 520 -43.11 31.54 -1.68
CA GLU A 520 -42.61 32.08 -2.97
C GLU A 520 -42.96 33.56 -3.25
N GLU A 521 -41.92 34.42 -3.34
CA GLU A 521 -41.60 35.33 -4.47
C GLU A 521 -40.18 35.99 -4.28
N PRO A 522 -39.53 36.60 -5.31
CA PRO A 522 -38.04 36.63 -5.43
C PRO A 522 -37.40 38.06 -5.59
N PRO A 523 -36.34 38.32 -6.40
CA PRO A 523 -34.91 38.16 -6.04
C PRO A 523 -33.99 39.42 -6.27
N VAL A 524 -32.80 39.47 -5.64
CA VAL A 524 -31.69 40.42 -5.96
C VAL A 524 -30.31 39.75 -5.80
N ILE A 525 -29.25 40.32 -6.41
CA ILE A 525 -27.97 39.67 -6.79
C ILE A 525 -26.74 40.61 -6.54
N ILE A 526 -25.61 40.08 -5.99
CA ILE A 526 -24.19 40.60 -6.06
C ILE A 526 -23.86 41.95 -5.33
N PRO A 527 -22.62 42.23 -4.81
CA PRO A 527 -21.54 41.42 -4.18
C PRO A 527 -20.92 42.09 -2.90
N ASN A 528 -19.71 41.68 -2.48
CA ASN A 528 -18.88 42.34 -1.44
C ASN A 528 -18.08 43.58 -1.94
N PRO A 529 -17.92 44.63 -1.12
CA PRO A 529 -16.82 45.62 -1.16
C PRO A 529 -15.91 45.56 0.11
N PRO A 530 -14.82 46.37 0.24
CA PRO A 530 -13.53 45.82 0.71
C PRO A 530 -12.87 46.47 1.96
N ARG A 531 -11.64 46.00 2.27
CA ARG A 531 -10.72 46.51 3.31
C ARG A 531 -10.45 48.02 3.23
N SER A 532 -10.35 48.70 4.38
CA SER A 532 -9.21 49.59 4.71
C SER A 532 -9.16 50.04 6.19
N VAL A 533 -7.93 50.19 6.68
CA VAL A 533 -7.45 50.90 7.89
C VAL A 533 -6.37 51.90 7.38
N PRO A 534 -5.78 52.86 8.15
CA PRO A 534 -5.74 53.04 9.62
C PRO A 534 -5.89 54.52 10.10
N SER A 535 -5.41 54.81 11.33
CA SER A 535 -5.01 56.13 11.89
C SER A 535 -6.12 57.07 12.41
N SER A 536 -5.94 57.89 13.47
CA SER A 536 -4.88 57.92 14.51
C SER A 536 -5.26 58.77 15.76
N SER A 537 -4.52 58.54 16.86
CA SER A 537 -4.17 59.50 17.94
C SER A 537 -5.23 59.93 19.00
N ALA A 538 -4.71 60.40 20.15
CA ALA A 538 -5.36 60.89 21.38
C ALA A 538 -6.18 59.85 22.20
N SER A 539 -5.81 59.37 23.40
CA SER A 539 -4.98 59.82 24.55
C SER A 539 -5.67 60.73 25.59
N SER A 540 -6.31 60.11 26.59
CA SER A 540 -6.53 60.71 27.93
C SER A 540 -6.66 59.62 29.00
N CYS A 541 -6.11 59.86 30.19
CA CYS A 541 -6.18 58.91 31.31
C CYS A 541 -7.49 59.02 32.11
N LYS A 542 -7.91 57.87 32.68
CA LYS A 542 -8.38 57.59 34.06
C LYS A 542 -8.84 58.77 34.97
N PRO A 543 -9.63 58.47 36.03
CA PRO A 543 -10.75 57.52 36.18
C PRO A 543 -11.96 58.22 36.86
N TYR A 544 -13.03 57.49 37.23
CA TYR A 544 -13.66 57.67 38.55
C TYR A 544 -14.55 56.48 38.94
N THR A 545 -14.66 56.24 40.24
CA THR A 545 -15.45 55.18 40.89
C THR A 545 -16.57 55.80 41.72
N LEU A 546 -17.76 55.17 41.78
CA LEU A 546 -18.77 55.12 42.86
C LEU A 546 -19.91 54.22 42.31
N LEU A 547 -20.43 53.15 42.94
CA LEU A 547 -21.05 52.96 44.26
C LEU A 547 -22.39 53.72 44.45
N TRP A 548 -23.47 53.12 45.00
CA TRP A 548 -23.88 51.70 45.23
C TRP A 548 -25.34 51.68 45.78
N HIS A 549 -25.84 50.52 46.28
CA HIS A 549 -27.14 50.30 46.97
C HIS A 549 -28.41 50.21 46.08
N CYS A 550 -29.43 49.39 46.39
CA CYS A 550 -29.57 48.21 47.29
C CYS A 550 -30.78 47.36 46.78
N GLY A 551 -30.94 46.06 47.06
CA GLY A 551 -30.08 45.08 47.73
C GLY A 551 -30.80 43.71 47.84
N GLN A 552 -30.02 42.63 48.11
CA GLN A 552 -30.28 41.46 48.99
C GLN A 552 -31.61 40.66 48.85
N ILE A 553 -31.72 39.36 49.17
CA ILE A 553 -31.09 38.51 50.21
C ILE A 553 -30.73 37.09 49.66
N PHE A 554 -29.76 36.43 50.31
CA PHE A 554 -29.24 35.06 50.10
C PHE A 554 -29.66 34.15 51.29
N PRO A 555 -29.66 32.78 51.25
CA PRO A 555 -28.39 32.03 51.37
C PRO A 555 -28.30 30.63 50.70
N VAL A 556 -27.11 30.05 50.81
CA VAL A 556 -26.69 28.67 50.44
C VAL A 556 -26.82 27.72 51.65
N PRO A 557 -26.79 26.38 51.51
CA PRO A 557 -25.56 25.56 51.34
C PRO A 557 -25.73 24.47 50.26
N GLY A 558 -24.80 23.56 49.92
CA GLY A 558 -23.42 23.24 50.35
C GLY A 558 -23.05 21.90 49.67
N LEU A 559 -21.94 21.83 48.94
CA LEU A 559 -20.70 21.15 49.35
C LEU A 559 -20.83 19.67 49.80
N CYS A 560 -20.39 18.77 48.91
CA CYS A 560 -19.61 17.56 49.18
C CYS A 560 -18.93 17.12 47.87
#